data_AF-A0A0C2XKB7-F1
#
_entry.id   AF-A0A0C2XKB7-F1
#
_cell.length_a   1.000
_cell.length_b   1.000
_cell.length_c   1.000
_cell.angle_alpha   90.00
_cell.angle_beta   90.00
_cell.angle_gamma   90.00
#
_symmetry.space_group_name_H-M   'P 1'
#
loop_
_entity.id
_entity.type
_entity.pdbx_description
1 polymer ?
#
loop_
_entity_poly.entity_id
_entity_poly.type
_entity_poly.pdbx_seq_one_letter_code
_entity_poly.pdbx_strand_id
1 'polypeptide(L)'
;PALDFGGPFFTVAVKEGASEILHLDFNDDRHCVSWVVPLGDWTGGEFCLPQLGVKIPVRPGQALAVMTKILVHCTAPITSG
;
A
#
# COMPACT_ATOMS: atom_id res chain seq x y z
N PRO A 1 -16.02 -15.67 6.49
CA PRO A 1 -16.28 -14.40 5.75
C PRO A 1 -15.40 -14.33 4.50
N ALA A 2 -15.95 -13.85 3.38
CA ALA A 2 -15.23 -13.61 2.14
C ALA A 2 -15.29 -12.11 1.81
N LEU A 3 -14.25 -11.59 1.14
CA LEU A 3 -14.29 -10.26 0.55
C LEU A 3 -15.11 -10.34 -0.74
N ASP A 4 -16.33 -9.78 -0.70
CA ASP A 4 -17.20 -9.64 -1.87
C ASP A 4 -17.34 -8.15 -2.17
N PHE A 5 -16.76 -7.73 -3.30
CA PHE A 5 -16.77 -6.34 -3.77
C PHE A 5 -17.85 -6.09 -4.84
N GLY A 6 -18.67 -7.09 -5.17
CA GLY A 6 -19.87 -6.92 -6.00
C GLY A 6 -19.66 -6.43 -7.44
N GLY A 7 -18.44 -6.50 -7.99
CA GLY A 7 -18.09 -5.93 -9.30
C GLY A 7 -17.05 -6.75 -10.08
N PRO A 8 -16.75 -6.35 -11.33
CA PRO A 8 -16.24 -7.27 -12.34
C PRO A 8 -14.77 -7.71 -12.15
N PHE A 9 -13.87 -6.92 -11.56
CA PHE A 9 -12.47 -7.32 -11.35
C PHE A 9 -11.82 -6.54 -10.20
N PHE A 10 -11.63 -7.20 -9.04
CA PHE A 10 -10.85 -6.67 -7.92
C PHE A 10 -9.61 -7.54 -7.70
N THR A 11 -8.48 -6.91 -7.44
CA THR A 11 -7.23 -7.61 -7.10
C THR A 11 -6.94 -7.40 -5.62
N VAL A 12 -6.69 -8.49 -4.91
CA VAL A 12 -6.20 -8.46 -3.53
C VAL A 12 -4.78 -9.01 -3.54
N ALA A 13 -3.82 -8.20 -3.10
CA ALA A 13 -2.46 -8.62 -2.82
C ALA A 13 -2.27 -8.64 -1.30
N VAL A 14 -1.68 -9.73 -0.79
CA VAL A 14 -1.30 -9.86 0.62
C VAL A 14 0.20 -10.08 0.66
N LYS A 15 0.89 -9.32 1.51
CA LYS A 15 2.33 -9.40 1.67
C LYS A 15 2.70 -9.32 3.14
N GLU A 16 3.57 -10.23 3.56
CA GLU A 16 4.27 -10.17 4.83
C GLU A 16 5.58 -9.39 4.64
N GLY A 17 5.91 -8.50 5.58
CA GLY A 17 7.09 -7.65 5.53
C GLY A 17 6.91 -6.36 4.69
N ALA A 18 7.96 -5.94 3.99
CA ALA A 18 8.07 -4.62 3.38
C ALA A 18 8.22 -4.67 1.84
N SER A 19 7.73 -3.63 1.15
CA SER A 19 7.94 -3.39 -0.29
C SER A 19 8.91 -2.24 -0.52
N GLU A 20 10.20 -2.50 -0.28
CA GLU A 20 11.24 -1.47 -0.14
C GLU A 20 11.77 -0.90 -1.46
N ILE A 21 11.43 -1.53 -2.58
CA ILE A 21 11.87 -1.10 -3.91
C ILE A 21 10.87 -0.06 -4.43
N LEU A 22 11.36 1.07 -4.94
CA LEU A 22 10.52 2.07 -5.59
C LEU A 22 9.88 1.49 -6.86
N HIS A 23 8.56 1.55 -6.93
CA HIS A 23 7.81 1.03 -8.07
C HIS A 23 6.51 1.80 -8.33
N LEU A 24 5.92 1.48 -9.48
CA LEU A 24 4.53 1.77 -9.82
C LEU A 24 3.82 0.43 -10.01
N ASP A 25 2.56 0.37 -9.61
CA ASP A 25 1.69 -0.75 -9.97
C ASP A 25 1.19 -0.55 -11.40
N PHE A 26 2.06 -0.86 -12.35
CA PHE A 26 1.85 -0.52 -13.76
C PHE A 26 0.59 -1.17 -14.38
N ASN A 27 0.15 -2.30 -13.83
CA ASN A 27 -1.02 -3.02 -14.32
C ASN A 27 -2.35 -2.51 -13.77
N ASP A 28 -2.35 -1.63 -12.77
CA ASP A 28 -3.60 -1.02 -12.26
C ASP A 28 -4.22 -0.11 -13.33
N ASP A 29 -5.48 0.28 -13.18
CA ASP A 29 -6.06 1.33 -14.02
C ASP A 29 -5.60 2.71 -13.54
N ARG A 30 -5.35 3.65 -14.47
CA ARG A 30 -4.86 5.00 -14.14
C ARG A 30 -5.83 5.78 -13.26
N HIS A 31 -7.12 5.46 -13.30
CA HIS A 31 -8.19 6.09 -12.54
C HIS A 31 -8.62 5.27 -11.32
N CYS A 32 -7.95 4.15 -11.04
CA CYS A 32 -8.22 3.33 -9.86
C CYS A 32 -7.51 3.89 -8.61
N VAL A 33 -8.13 3.64 -7.46
CA VAL A 33 -7.55 3.85 -6.14
C VAL A 33 -7.29 2.49 -5.51
N SER A 34 -6.05 2.29 -5.09
CA SER A 34 -5.63 1.12 -4.32
C SER A 34 -5.74 1.42 -2.84
N TRP A 35 -6.28 0.46 -2.08
CA TRP A 35 -6.47 0.56 -0.64
C TRP A 35 -5.47 -0.34 0.07
N VAL A 36 -4.62 0.26 0.90
CA VAL A 36 -3.68 -0.46 1.76
C VAL A 36 -4.26 -0.52 3.17
N VAL A 37 -4.54 -1.74 3.63
CA VAL A 37 -5.02 -2.01 4.99
C VAL A 37 -3.93 -2.82 5.70
N PRO A 38 -3.20 -2.22 6.65
CA PRO A 38 -2.08 -2.90 7.25
C PRO A 38 -2.54 -3.71 8.47
N LEU A 39 -1.89 -4.85 8.70
CA LEU A 39 -2.24 -5.84 9.72
C LEU A 39 -0.99 -6.24 10.51
N GLY A 40 -1.16 -6.59 11.80
CA GLY A 40 -0.06 -6.96 12.70
C GLY A 40 0.43 -5.79 13.55
N ASP A 41 1.59 -5.89 14.21
CA ASP A 41 2.19 -4.80 14.99
C ASP A 41 3.67 -4.69 14.62
N TRP A 42 4.14 -3.50 14.24
CA TRP A 42 5.54 -3.29 13.81
C TRP A 42 6.03 -1.84 14.05
N THR A 43 7.35 -1.67 13.94
CA THR A 43 8.02 -0.35 13.97
C THR A 43 8.69 -0.07 12.62
N GLY A 44 8.57 1.18 12.15
CA GLY A 44 9.03 1.61 10.83
C GLY A 44 7.97 1.38 9.75
N GLY A 45 8.40 1.00 8.55
CA GLY A 45 7.49 0.62 7.47
C GLY A 45 6.68 1.78 6.89
N GLU A 46 7.14 3.03 6.99
CA GLU A 46 6.41 4.18 6.45
C GLU A 46 6.18 4.05 4.94
N PHE A 47 4.98 4.35 4.48
CA PHE A 47 4.66 4.43 3.06
C PHE A 47 5.26 5.71 2.48
N CYS A 48 6.24 5.56 1.59
CA CYS A 48 7.05 6.64 1.05
C CYS A 48 6.53 7.05 -0.34
N LEU A 49 6.32 8.35 -0.54
CA LEU A 49 5.87 8.95 -1.79
C LEU A 49 6.86 10.05 -2.22
N PRO A 50 7.97 9.71 -2.90
CA PRO A 50 9.03 10.66 -3.20
C PRO A 50 8.58 11.87 -4.03
N GLN A 51 7.65 11.68 -4.98
CA GLN A 51 7.10 12.77 -5.79
C GLN A 51 6.41 13.85 -4.95
N LEU A 52 5.87 13.46 -3.80
CA LEU A 52 5.17 14.37 -2.88
C LEU A 52 6.05 14.80 -1.70
N GLY A 53 7.24 14.20 -1.56
CA GLY A 53 8.14 14.47 -0.43
C GLY A 53 7.59 14.01 0.93
N VAL A 54 6.64 13.06 0.95
CA VAL A 54 5.99 12.60 2.19
C VAL A 54 6.32 11.16 2.55
N LYS A 55 6.32 10.89 3.85
CA LYS A 55 6.36 9.55 4.46
C LYS A 55 5.19 9.42 5.40
N ILE A 56 4.34 8.43 5.16
CA ILE A 56 3.10 8.23 5.91
C ILE A 56 3.27 7.00 6.83
N PRO A 57 3.26 7.15 8.15
CA PRO A 57 3.22 6.02 9.06
C PRO A 57 1.83 5.38 8.99
N VAL A 58 1.69 4.32 8.19
CA VAL A 58 0.47 3.51 8.14
C VAL A 58 0.55 2.51 9.30
N ARG A 59 -0.54 2.36 10.07
CA ARG A 59 -0.62 1.56 11.29
C ARG A 59 -1.90 0.73 11.32
N PRO A 60 -1.95 -0.35 12.13
CA PRO A 60 -3.15 -1.19 12.27
C PRO A 60 -4.38 -0.37 12.63
N GLY A 61 -5.53 -0.74 12.04
CA GLY A 61 -6.78 0.00 12.21
C GLY A 61 -6.94 1.23 11.29
N GLN A 62 -5.96 1.51 10.43
CA GLN A 62 -6.05 2.54 9.41
C GLN A 62 -6.28 1.94 8.01
N ALA A 63 -6.67 2.78 7.06
CA ALA A 63 -6.63 2.47 5.64
C ALA A 63 -5.99 3.64 4.88
N LEU A 64 -5.10 3.34 3.95
CA LEU A 64 -4.50 4.33 3.04
C LEU A 64 -5.07 4.14 1.63
N ALA A 65 -5.64 5.20 1.08
CA ALA A 65 -6.05 5.25 -0.33
C ALA A 65 -4.96 5.94 -1.16
N VAL A 66 -4.50 5.30 -2.24
CA VAL A 66 -3.40 5.81 -3.08
C VAL A 66 -3.60 5.39 -4.54
N MET A 67 -3.27 6.28 -5.48
CA MET A 67 -3.24 5.97 -6.91
C MET A 67 -1.86 5.44 -7.32
N THR A 68 -1.64 4.15 -7.09
CA THR A 68 -0.34 3.45 -7.20
C THR A 68 0.26 3.42 -8.61
N LYS A 69 -0.56 3.58 -9.65
CA LYS A 69 -0.09 3.68 -11.04
C LYS A 69 0.52 5.03 -11.41
N ILE A 70 0.19 6.10 -10.70
CA ILE A 70 0.68 7.46 -11.00
C ILE A 70 1.65 7.99 -9.94
N LEU A 71 1.60 7.43 -8.73
CA LEU A 71 2.49 7.79 -7.62
C LEU A 71 3.47 6.64 -7.37
N VAL A 72 4.75 6.89 -7.67
CA VAL A 72 5.88 6.05 -7.32
C VAL A 72 5.94 5.94 -5.80
N HIS A 73 6.02 4.70 -5.32
CA HIS A 73 5.99 4.43 -3.89
C HIS A 73 6.88 3.25 -3.52
N CYS A 74 7.20 3.18 -2.23
CA CYS A 74 7.78 2.02 -1.56
C CYS A 74 7.43 2.10 -0.07
N THR A 75 7.83 1.10 0.71
CA THR A 75 7.85 1.18 2.17
C THR A 75 9.28 1.41 2.66
N ALA A 76 9.44 2.19 3.72
CA ALA A 76 10.69 2.16 4.48
C ALA A 76 10.89 0.78 5.12
N PRO A 77 12.12 0.44 5.56
CA PRO A 77 12.36 -0.81 6.26
C PRO A 77 11.55 -0.94 7.54
N ILE A 78 11.09 -2.16 7.80
CA ILE A 78 10.58 -2.57 9.11
C ILE A 78 11.79 -2.87 9.99
N THR A 79 11.78 -2.36 11.22
CA THR A 79 12.94 -2.46 12.14
C THR A 79 12.70 -3.41 13.31
N SER A 80 11.43 -3.71 13.62
CA SER A 80 11.00 -4.69 14.63
C SER A 80 9.52 -5.00 14.46
N GLY A 81 9.07 -6.13 15.01
CA GLY A 81 7.67 -6.58 14.95
C GLY A 81 7.59 -7.97 14.35
#